data_AF-A0A9Q3J5X1-F1
#
_entry.id   AF-A0A9Q3J5X1-F1
#
_cell.length_a   1.000
_cell.length_b   1.000
_cell.length_c   1.000
_cell.angle_alpha   90.00
_cell.angle_beta   90.00
_cell.angle_gamma   90.00
#
_symmetry.space_group_name_H-M   'P 1'
#
loop_
_entity.id
_entity.type
_entity.pdbx_description
1 polymer ?
#
loop_
_entity_poly.entity_id
_entity_poly.type
_entity_poly.pdbx_seq_one_letter_code
_entity_poly.pdbx_strand_id
1 'polypeptide(L)'
;MENTKHGNKYGLLQHIEEPKHPWETINMDWVTGLLQGGKENFNYFLFKVDRYSKSVRCLPCHKEGTAMDTALLFWKNIISTCGVPKIIISDRDPKFTS
;
A
#
# COMPACT_ATOMS: atom_id res chain seq x y z
N MET A 1 17.93 -15.25 -40.56
CA MET A 1 16.99 -14.24 -40.04
C MET A 1 17.48 -13.87 -38.64
N GLU A 2 18.29 -12.83 -38.58
CA GLU A 2 18.93 -12.34 -37.35
C GLU A 2 17.89 -11.50 -36.59
N ASN A 3 17.58 -11.90 -35.35
CA ASN A 3 16.61 -11.19 -34.53
C ASN A 3 17.34 -10.08 -33.76
N THR A 4 17.25 -8.86 -34.29
CA THR A 4 17.87 -7.64 -33.77
C THR A 4 17.36 -7.35 -32.36
N LYS A 5 18.22 -7.50 -31.35
CA LYS A 5 17.90 -7.20 -29.93
C LYS A 5 17.68 -5.70 -29.73
N HIS A 6 16.43 -5.26 -29.75
CA HIS A 6 16.01 -3.93 -29.29
C HIS A 6 15.18 -4.07 -28.01
N GLY A 7 15.82 -3.84 -26.87
CA GLY A 7 15.19 -3.76 -25.55
C GLY A 7 16.25 -3.72 -24.47
N ASN A 8 16.35 -2.61 -23.74
CA ASN A 8 17.23 -2.51 -22.57
C ASN A 8 16.95 -3.71 -21.65
N LYS A 9 18.00 -4.41 -21.23
CA LYS A 9 17.87 -5.47 -20.22
C LYS A 9 17.27 -4.84 -18.97
N TYR A 10 16.08 -5.29 -18.56
CA TYR A 10 15.48 -4.89 -17.30
C TYR A 10 16.51 -5.09 -16.18
N GLY A 11 16.70 -4.06 -15.33
CA GLY A 11 17.66 -4.11 -14.22
C GLY A 11 17.34 -5.24 -13.24
N LEU A 12 18.28 -5.55 -12.35
CA LEU A 12 18.07 -6.55 -11.31
C LEU A 12 16.93 -6.12 -10.37
N LEU A 13 16.13 -7.10 -9.92
CA LEU A 13 15.13 -6.86 -8.88
C LEU A 13 15.82 -6.40 -7.59
N GLN A 14 15.26 -5.37 -6.95
CA GLN A 14 15.74 -4.91 -5.67
C GLN A 14 15.21 -5.83 -4.57
N HIS A 15 16.12 -6.50 -3.86
CA HIS A 15 15.76 -7.27 -2.68
C HIS A 15 15.35 -6.32 -1.55
N ILE A 16 14.24 -6.65 -0.88
CA ILE A 16 13.78 -5.94 0.30
C ILE A 16 14.11 -6.79 1.51
N GLU A 17 14.87 -6.24 2.45
CA GLU A 17 15.24 -6.94 3.68
C GLU A 17 14.00 -7.38 4.47
N GLU A 18 14.03 -8.61 4.98
CA GLU A 18 12.95 -9.10 5.83
C GLU A 18 12.99 -8.39 7.19
N PRO A 19 11.84 -7.89 7.68
CA PRO A 19 11.77 -7.21 8.98
C PRO A 19 12.12 -8.17 10.13
N LYS A 20 12.65 -7.62 11.22
CA LYS A 20 12.99 -8.40 12.44
C LYS A 20 11.89 -8.35 13.48
N HIS A 21 11.03 -7.33 13.41
CA HIS A 21 9.94 -7.12 14.34
C HIS A 21 8.61 -6.86 13.62
N PRO A 22 7.47 -7.20 14.25
CA PRO A 22 6.15 -6.84 13.74
C PRO A 22 6.06 -5.34 13.46
N TRP A 23 5.40 -4.98 12.36
CA TRP A 23 5.10 -3.60 11.94
C TRP A 23 6.30 -2.74 11.54
N GLU A 24 7.50 -3.31 11.50
CA GLU A 24 8.72 -2.61 11.08
C GLU A 24 8.68 -2.25 9.58
N THR A 25 8.24 -3.21 8.75
CA THR A 25 8.06 -3.04 7.31
C THR A 25 6.63 -3.37 6.95
N ILE A 26 5.94 -2.42 6.30
CA ILE A 26 4.54 -2.60 5.92
C ILE A 26 4.40 -2.45 4.41
N ASN A 27 3.52 -3.26 3.81
CA ASN A 27 3.05 -3.04 2.45
C ASN A 27 1.70 -2.34 2.52
N MET A 28 1.49 -1.37 1.63
CA MET A 28 0.26 -0.62 1.48
C MET A 28 -0.21 -0.68 0.04
N ASP A 29 -1.51 -0.92 -0.15
CA ASP A 29 -2.10 -1.00 -1.47
C ASP A 29 -3.58 -0.60 -1.43
N TRP A 30 -4.10 -0.13 -2.56
CA TRP A 30 -5.51 0.19 -2.72
C TRP A 30 -6.24 -0.98 -3.38
N VAL A 31 -7.30 -1.46 -2.72
CA VAL A 31 -8.27 -2.32 -3.39
C VAL A 31 -9.39 -1.44 -3.92
N THR A 32 -9.55 -1.48 -5.24
CA THR A 32 -10.41 -0.61 -6.01
C THR A 32 -11.52 -1.39 -6.72
N GLY A 33 -12.47 -0.69 -7.35
CA GLY A 33 -13.51 -1.33 -8.16
C GLY A 33 -14.58 -2.07 -7.35
N LEU A 34 -14.75 -1.71 -6.08
CA LEU A 34 -15.75 -2.32 -5.21
C LEU A 34 -17.10 -1.65 -5.42
N LEU A 35 -18.17 -2.42 -5.28
CA LEU A 35 -19.51 -1.88 -5.15
C LEU A 35 -19.61 -1.08 -3.84
N GLN A 36 -20.40 -0.01 -3.85
CA GLN A 36 -20.68 0.77 -2.66
C GLN A 36 -21.36 -0.12 -1.60
N GLY A 37 -20.84 -0.08 -0.38
CA GLY A 37 -21.32 -0.94 0.71
C GLY A 37 -21.27 -0.29 2.09
N GLY A 38 -22.10 -0.83 2.99
CA GLY A 38 -22.24 -0.33 4.36
C GLY A 38 -23.07 0.95 4.45
N LYS A 39 -23.26 1.47 5.68
CA LYS A 39 -24.04 2.69 5.94
C LYS A 39 -23.44 3.93 5.27
N GLU A 40 -22.10 3.95 5.16
CA GLU A 40 -21.35 5.07 4.60
C GLU A 40 -21.11 4.93 3.09
N ASN A 41 -21.56 3.86 2.43
CA ASN A 41 -21.34 3.62 0.98
C ASN A 41 -19.86 3.66 0.55
N PHE A 42 -18.98 3.03 1.33
CA PHE A 42 -17.57 2.91 0.97
C PHE A 42 -17.40 2.07 -0.31
N ASN A 43 -16.45 2.46 -1.16
CA ASN A 43 -16.18 1.84 -2.46
C ASN A 43 -14.69 1.52 -2.68
N TYR A 44 -13.82 1.86 -1.72
CA TYR A 44 -12.38 1.63 -1.74
C TYR A 44 -11.91 1.05 -0.40
N PHE A 45 -10.82 0.30 -0.42
CA PHE A 45 -10.11 -0.11 0.80
C PHE A 45 -8.62 0.23 0.71
N LEU A 46 -8.08 0.82 1.77
CA LEU A 46 -6.64 0.84 2.00
C LEU A 46 -6.25 -0.45 2.72
N PHE A 47 -5.44 -1.27 2.08
CA PHE A 47 -4.86 -2.45 2.71
C PHE A 47 -3.52 -2.08 3.33
N LYS A 48 -3.31 -2.55 4.56
CA LYS A 48 -2.01 -2.58 5.22
C LYS A 48 -1.68 -4.03 5.55
N VAL A 49 -0.50 -4.46 5.12
CA VAL A 49 0.04 -5.78 5.41
C VAL A 49 1.34 -5.63 6.20
N ASP A 50 1.41 -6.26 7.37
CA ASP A 50 2.69 -6.42 8.08
C ASP A 50 3.53 -7.48 7.38
N ARG A 51 4.74 -7.12 6.96
CA ARG A 51 5.61 -8.07 6.26
C ARG A 51 6.16 -9.15 7.21
N TYR A 52 6.28 -8.86 8.51
CA TYR A 52 6.77 -9.84 9.49
C TYR A 52 5.72 -10.92 9.76
N SER A 53 4.55 -10.53 10.29
CA SER A 53 3.50 -11.46 10.70
C SER A 53 2.56 -11.91 9.58
N LYS A 54 2.63 -11.27 8.40
CA LYS A 54 1.64 -11.40 7.31
C LYS A 54 0.22 -10.99 7.71
N SER A 55 0.06 -10.27 8.83
CA SER A 55 -1.23 -9.76 9.28
C SER A 55 -1.73 -8.65 8.35
N VAL A 56 -3.01 -8.72 7.97
CA VAL A 56 -3.66 -7.78 7.05
C VAL A 56 -4.73 -6.98 7.80
N ARG A 57 -4.78 -5.68 7.54
CA ARG A 57 -5.89 -4.81 7.92
C ARG A 57 -6.40 -4.04 6.71
N CYS A 58 -7.72 -4.01 6.55
CA CYS A 58 -8.40 -3.27 5.50
C CYS A 58 -9.12 -2.08 6.11
N LEU A 59 -8.88 -0.89 5.59
CA LEU A 59 -9.48 0.36 6.07
C LEU A 59 -10.44 0.87 4.99
N PRO A 60 -11.77 0.84 5.24
CA PRO A 60 -12.74 1.33 4.27
C PRO A 60 -12.60 2.83 4.03
N CYS A 61 -12.76 3.25 2.79
CA CYS A 61 -12.70 4.65 2.39
C CYS A 61 -13.42 4.88 1.05
N HIS A 62 -13.36 6.12 0.58
CA HIS A 62 -13.91 6.53 -0.70
C HIS A 62 -12.81 6.69 -1.74
N LYS A 63 -13.10 6.28 -2.97
CA LYS A 63 -12.23 6.48 -4.14
C LYS A 63 -11.83 7.95 -4.30
N GLU A 64 -12.76 8.84 -4.01
CA GLU A 64 -12.66 10.29 -4.13
C GLU A 64 -11.82 10.91 -2.99
N GLY A 65 -11.34 10.10 -2.05
CA GLY A 65 -10.46 10.54 -0.97
C GLY A 65 -9.16 11.15 -1.48
N THR A 66 -8.77 12.24 -0.86
CA THR A 66 -7.54 12.98 -1.19
C THR A 66 -6.30 12.32 -0.58
N ALA A 67 -5.12 12.81 -0.96
CA ALA A 67 -3.87 12.44 -0.28
C ALA A 67 -3.90 12.81 1.21
N MET A 68 -4.55 13.93 1.58
CA MET A 68 -4.74 14.32 2.98
C MET A 68 -5.66 13.35 3.73
N ASP A 69 -6.75 12.92 3.11
CA ASP A 69 -7.64 11.91 3.71
C ASP A 69 -6.91 10.59 3.93
N THR A 70 -6.04 10.21 2.98
CA THR A 70 -5.16 9.04 3.08
C THR A 70 -4.19 9.18 4.25
N ALA A 71 -3.52 10.32 4.38
CA ALA A 71 -2.59 10.60 5.48
C ALA A 71 -3.31 10.56 6.84
N LEU A 72 -4.52 11.11 6.93
CA LEU A 72 -5.34 11.04 8.14
C LEU A 72 -5.79 9.62 8.47
N LEU A 73 -6.20 8.84 7.46
CA LEU A 73 -6.58 7.43 7.62
C LEU A 73 -5.38 6.61 8.11
N PHE A 74 -4.20 6.84 7.54
CA PHE A 74 -2.93 6.25 7.96
C PHE A 74 -2.58 6.63 9.39
N TRP A 75 -2.58 7.91 9.73
CA TRP A 75 -2.25 8.36 11.09
C TRP A 75 -3.17 7.75 12.14
N LYS A 76 -4.48 7.82 11.89
CA LYS A 76 -5.52 7.38 12.85
C LYS A 76 -5.58 5.86 13.04
N ASN A 77 -5.24 5.07 12.02
CA ASN A 77 -5.47 3.62 12.07
C ASN A 77 -4.19 2.78 12.00
N ILE A 78 -3.11 3.33 11.44
CA ILE A 78 -1.85 2.61 11.25
C ILE A 78 -0.87 2.98 12.35
N ILE A 79 -0.59 4.27 12.54
CA ILE A 79 0.36 4.71 13.56
C ILE A 79 -0.17 4.43 14.96
N SER A 80 -1.45 4.74 15.22
CA SER A 80 -2.07 4.54 16.52
C SER A 80 -2.10 3.07 16.98
N THR A 81 -2.24 2.12 16.06
CA THR A 81 -2.43 0.69 16.40
C THR A 81 -1.14 -0.11 16.37
N CYS A 82 -0.12 0.34 15.62
CA CYS A 82 1.09 -0.44 15.34
C CYS A 82 2.39 0.27 15.71
N GLY A 83 2.31 1.56 16.03
CA GLY A 83 3.48 2.44 16.00
C GLY A 83 3.89 2.87 14.59
N VAL A 84 4.99 3.60 14.51
CA VAL A 84 5.52 4.14 13.25
C VAL A 84 6.38 3.07 12.56
N PRO A 85 6.03 2.65 11.33
CA PRO A 85 6.85 1.71 10.56
C PRO A 85 8.16 2.38 10.13
N LYS A 86 9.22 1.59 9.97
CA LYS A 86 10.49 2.07 9.41
C LYS A 86 10.45 2.13 7.88
N ILE A 87 9.74 1.18 7.26
CA ILE A 87 9.64 1.07 5.81
C ILE A 87 8.16 0.92 5.42
N ILE A 88 7.73 1.74 4.48
CA ILE A 88 6.43 1.64 3.82
C ILE A 88 6.70 1.33 2.34
N ILE A 89 6.11 0.25 1.85
CA ILE A 89 6.17 -0.15 0.44
C ILE A 89 4.77 0.02 -0.12
N SER A 90 4.62 0.90 -1.10
CA SER A 90 3.37 1.11 -1.82
C SER A 90 3.59 1.07 -3.33
N ASP A 91 2.51 1.04 -4.09
CA ASP A 91 2.57 1.36 -5.51
C ASP A 91 2.77 2.87 -5.73
N ARG A 92 2.70 3.29 -6.99
CA ARG A 92 2.87 4.70 -7.39
C ARG A 92 1.52 5.43 -7.55
N ASP A 93 0.48 5.03 -6.80
CA ASP A 93 -0.78 5.78 -6.82
C ASP A 93 -0.51 7.24 -6.38
N PRO A 94 -1.10 8.24 -7.07
CA PRO A 94 -0.94 9.65 -6.70
C PRO A 94 -1.25 9.94 -5.22
N LYS A 95 -2.18 9.22 -4.60
CA LYS A 95 -2.52 9.40 -3.18
C LYS A 95 -1.35 9.10 -2.22
N PHE A 96 -0.35 8.34 -2.65
CA PHE A 96 0.87 8.08 -1.87
C PHE A 96 2.04 9.01 -2.24
N THR A 97 1.99 9.65 -3.40
CA THR A 97 3.12 10.39 -3.98
C THR A 97 2.88 11.90 -4.12
N SER A 98 1.68 12.39 -3.81
CA SER A 98 1.28 13.81 -3.86
C SER A 98 1.63 14.58 -2.60
#